data_AF-A0ABD5BLM8-F1
#
_entry.id   AF-A0ABD5BLM8-F1
#
_cell.length_a   1.000
_cell.length_b   1.000
_cell.length_c   1.000
_cell.angle_alpha   90.00
_cell.angle_beta   90.00
_cell.angle_gamma   90.00
#
_symmetry.space_group_name_H-M   'P 1'
#
loop_
_entity.id
_entity.type
_entity.pdbx_description
1 polymer ?
#
loop_
_entity_poly.entity_id
_entity_poly.type
_entity_poly.pdbx_seq_one_letter_code
_entity_poly.pdbx_strand_id
1 'polypeptide(L)' 'WTIPKERMKRRNPHLVFLSRQALDIFIALKTFAGGSEYVLPSRYDSDLPMSSATLNQVLTLTY' A
#
# COMPACT_ATOMS: atom_id res chain seq x y z
N TRP A 1 11.97 -4.81 0.54
CA TRP A 1 11.48 -3.42 0.35
C TRP A 1 12.00 -2.57 1.50
N THR A 2 12.52 -1.37 1.23
CA THR A 2 13.08 -0.50 2.28
C THR A 2 12.19 0.72 2.49
N ILE A 3 11.66 0.89 3.71
CA ILE A 3 10.90 2.07 4.09
C ILE A 3 11.90 3.19 4.44
N PRO A 4 11.81 4.36 3.80
CA PRO A 4 12.75 5.45 4.00
C PRO A 4 12.64 6.01 5.43
N LYS A 5 13.75 6.52 5.95
CA LYS A 5 13.85 7.00 7.35
C LYS A 5 12.87 8.12 7.68
N GLU A 6 12.52 8.93 6.69
CA GLU A 6 11.62 10.08 6.80
C GLU A 6 10.21 9.65 7.22
N ARG A 7 9.81 8.40 6.89
CA ARG A 7 8.52 7.83 7.27
C ARG A 7 8.56 7.06 8.60
N MET A 8 9.74 6.88 9.19
CA MET A 8 9.94 6.07 10.39
C MET A 8 10.09 6.93 11.65
N LYS A 9 9.37 6.58 12.73
CA LYS A 9 9.42 7.32 14.01
C LYS A 9 10.82 7.47 14.59
N ARG A 10 11.67 6.43 14.47
CA ARG A 10 13.06 6.44 14.97
C ARG A 10 14.09 6.87 13.91
N ARG A 11 13.65 7.35 12.73
CA ARG A 11 14.51 7.82 11.62
C ARG A 11 15.58 6.81 11.16
N ASN A 12 15.31 5.52 11.32
CA ASN A 12 16.13 4.45 10.76
C ASN A 12 15.40 3.87 9.54
N PRO A 13 16.05 3.73 8.37
CA PRO A 13 15.48 3.00 7.25
C PRO A 13 15.13 1.58 7.70
N HIS A 14 13.97 1.08 7.27
CA HIS A 14 13.51 -0.24 7.69
C HIS A 14 13.43 -1.19 6.50
N LEU A 15 14.24 -2.25 6.51
CA LEU A 15 14.20 -3.30 5.52
C LEU A 15 13.12 -4.32 5.88
N VAL A 16 12.09 -4.42 5.04
CA VAL A 16 11.00 -5.39 5.15
C VAL A 16 11.23 -6.49 4.12
N PHE A 17 11.37 -7.72 4.60
CA PHE A 17 11.35 -8.92 3.76
C PHE A 17 9.91 -9.33 3.52
N LEU A 18 9.55 -9.53 2.26
CA LEU A 18 8.23 -9.97 1.85
C LEU A 18 8.31 -11.43 1.39
N SER A 19 7.29 -12.22 1.74
CA SER A 19 7.14 -13.56 1.19
C SER A 19 6.75 -13.51 -0.28
N ARG A 20 6.91 -14.64 -0.99
CA ARG A 20 6.45 -14.76 -2.39
C ARG A 20 4.95 -14.49 -2.51
N GLN A 21 4.15 -15.05 -1.62
CA GLN A 21 2.71 -14.84 -1.59
C GLN A 21 2.32 -13.36 -1.47
N ALA A 22 3.03 -12.60 -0.63
CA ALA A 22 2.77 -11.16 -0.51
C ALA A 22 3.10 -10.41 -1.81
N LEU A 23 4.21 -10.77 -2.48
CA LEU A 23 4.57 -10.19 -3.77
C LEU A 23 3.51 -10.50 -4.84
N ASP A 24 3.02 -11.74 -4.90
CA ASP A 24 1.98 -12.16 -5.85
C ASP A 24 0.69 -11.34 -5.66
N ILE A 25 0.26 -11.13 -4.41
CA ILE A 25 -0.89 -10.29 -4.06
C ILE A 25 -0.66 -8.84 -4.54
N PHE A 26 0.53 -8.28 -4.30
CA PHE A 26 0.83 -6.91 -4.75
C PHE A 26 0.82 -6.76 -6.27
N ILE A 27 1.33 -7.76 -7.00
CA ILE A 27 1.30 -7.77 -8.46
C ILE A 27 -0.15 -7.83 -8.95
N ALA A 28 -0.97 -8.72 -8.40
CA ALA A 28 -2.39 -8.83 -8.75
C ALA A 28 -3.15 -7.52 -8.44
N LEU A 29 -2.90 -6.88 -7.30
CA LEU A 29 -3.53 -5.58 -7.00
C LEU A 29 -3.07 -4.49 -7.97
N LYS A 30 -1.79 -4.52 -8.38
CA LYS A 30 -1.23 -3.53 -9.31
C LYS A 30 -1.86 -3.62 -10.71
N THR A 31 -2.23 -4.81 -11.18
CA THR A 31 -2.93 -4.95 -12.48
C THR A 31 -4.31 -4.30 -12.46
N PHE A 32 -4.98 -4.25 -11.30
CA PHE A 32 -6.25 -3.56 -11.11
C PHE A 32 -6.11 -2.04 -10.88
N ALA A 33 -4.90 -1.54 -10.63
CA ALA A 33 -4.65 -0.13 -10.30
C ALA A 33 -4.66 0.82 -11.52
N GLY A 34 -4.97 0.31 -12.72
CA GLY A 34 -5.21 1.15 -13.91
C GLY A 34 -4.01 1.99 -14.37
N GLY A 35 -2.78 1.54 -14.10
CA GLY A 35 -1.56 2.28 -14.47
C GLY A 35 -1.10 3.33 -13.44
N SER A 36 -1.83 3.51 -12.33
CA SER A 36 -1.40 4.33 -11.19
C SER A 36 0.00 3.95 -10.72
N GLU A 37 0.74 4.86 -10.08
CA GLU A 37 1.99 4.53 -9.35
C GLU A 37 1.70 3.78 -8.02
N TYR A 38 0.51 3.92 -7.47
CA TYR A 38 0.09 3.27 -6.23
C TYR A 38 -0.47 1.87 -6.48
N VAL A 39 -0.36 0.99 -5.48
CA VAL A 39 -1.02 -0.34 -5.50
C VAL A 39 -2.51 -0.20 -5.21
N LEU A 40 -2.84 0.71 -4.30
CA LEU A 40 -4.19 1.06 -3.89
C LEU A 40 -4.39 2.54 -4.21
N PRO A 41 -4.81 2.89 -5.44
CA PRO A 41 -5.06 4.27 -5.81
C PRO A 41 -6.33 4.82 -5.15
N SER A 42 -6.44 6.14 -5.09
CA SER A 42 -7.67 6.83 -4.74
C SER A 42 -8.72 6.59 -5.83
N ARG A 43 -9.99 6.54 -5.41
CA ARG A 43 -11.13 6.33 -6.31
C ARG A 43 -11.30 7.47 -7.31
N TYR A 44 -10.98 8.70 -6.89
CA TYR A 44 -11.25 9.91 -7.67
C TYR A 44 -10.03 10.39 -8.45
N ASP A 45 -8.83 9.98 -8.04
CA ASP A 45 -7.57 10.40 -8.63
C ASP A 45 -6.57 9.25 -8.55
N SER A 46 -6.20 8.68 -9.70
CA SER A 46 -5.26 7.56 -9.77
C SER A 46 -3.84 7.94 -9.36
N ASP A 47 -3.51 9.23 -9.34
CA ASP A 47 -2.19 9.74 -8.98
C ASP A 47 -2.07 10.01 -7.48
N LEU A 48 -3.11 9.68 -6.71
CA LEU A 48 -3.10 9.76 -5.26
C LEU A 48 -3.30 8.38 -4.62
N PRO A 49 -2.73 8.13 -3.43
CA PRO A 49 -2.97 6.91 -2.69
C PRO A 49 -4.40 6.89 -2.11
N MET A 50 -4.93 5.68 -1.90
CA MET A 50 -6.16 5.46 -1.15
C MET A 50 -6.06 6.07 0.26
N SER A 51 -7.16 6.67 0.73
CA SER A 51 -7.20 7.28 2.06
C SER A 51 -7.08 6.24 3.18
N SER A 52 -6.39 6.58 4.27
CA SER A 52 -6.30 5.72 5.46
C SER A 52 -7.68 5.42 6.06
N ALA A 53 -8.63 6.35 5.95
CA ALA A 53 -10.00 6.17 6.44
C ALA A 53 -10.72 5.03 5.70
N THR A 54 -10.55 4.94 4.38
CA THR A 54 -11.14 3.86 3.56
C THR A 54 -10.65 2.49 4.02
N LEU A 55 -9.33 2.32 4.22
CA LEU A 55 -8.76 1.06 4.69
C LEU A 55 -9.25 0.69 6.09
N ASN A 56 -9.29 1.64 7.01
CA ASN A 56 -9.77 1.40 8.37
C ASN A 56 -11.25 0.96 8.38
N GLN A 57 -12.11 1.60 7.57
CA GLN A 57 -13.52 1.22 7.45
C GLN A 57 -13.70 -0.20 6.91
N VAL A 58 -12.93 -0.60 5.89
CA VAL A 58 -12.98 -1.97 5.36
C VAL A 58 -12.63 -2.99 6.45
N LEU A 59 -11.59 -2.73 7.25
CA LEU A 59 -11.21 -3.61 8.35
C LEU A 59 -12.31 -3.73 9.41
N THR A 60 -12.98 -2.63 9.77
CA THR A 60 -14.09 -2.62 10.73
C THR A 60 -15.36 -3.31 10.22
N LEU A 61 -15.61 -3.31 8.90
CA LEU A 61 -16.82 -3.93 8.34
C LEU A 61 -16.65 -5.43 8.06
N THR A 62 -15.41 -5.90 7.93
CA THR A 62 -15.09 -7.29 7.55
C THR A 62 -14.88 -8.18 8.78
N TYR A 63 -14.55 -7.60 9.94
CA TYR A 63 -14.33 -8.27 11.21
C TYR A 63 -15.31 -7.78 12.27
#